data_AF-A0A956NRC7-F1
#
_entry.id   AF-A0A956NRC7-F1
#
_cell.length_a   1.000
_cell.length_b   1.000
_cell.length_c   1.000
_cell.angle_alpha   90.00
_cell.angle_beta   90.00
_cell.angle_gamma   90.00
#
_symmetry.space_group_name_H-M   'P 1'
#
loop_
_entity.id
_entity.type
_entity.pdbx_description
1 polymer ?
#
loop_
_entity_poly.entity_id
_entity_poly.type
_entity_poly.pdbx_seq_one_letter_code
_entity_poly.pdbx_strand_id
1 'polypeptide(L)'
;AHERGIAVIREEGRLAGVITAGDLTRLVERGADYLQQGVATVMTRAPRTIALGELAATAVAALERHRILAAPVLDADGIVRGVVHLHDLLRAGAA
;
A
#
# COMPACT_ATOMS: atom_id res chain seq x y z
N ALA A 1 2.05 -8.71 -16.85
CA ALA A 1 1.09 -8.80 -15.73
C ALA A 1 0.80 -7.39 -15.28
N HIS A 2 -0.45 -6.93 -15.40
CA HIS A 2 -0.84 -5.54 -15.21
C HIS A 2 -0.33 -4.96 -13.89
N GLU A 3 0.33 -3.80 -13.94
CA GLU A 3 0.84 -3.09 -12.77
C GLU A 3 -0.32 -2.74 -11.83
N ARG A 4 -0.48 -3.51 -10.75
CA ARG A 4 -1.46 -3.21 -9.71
C ARG A 4 -0.91 -2.11 -8.83
N GLY A 5 -1.46 -0.91 -8.95
CA GLY A 5 -1.05 0.26 -8.18
C GLY A 5 -1.59 0.27 -6.74
N ILE A 6 -0.92 1.07 -5.92
CA ILE A 6 -1.36 1.47 -4.57
C ILE A 6 -1.32 3.00 -4.48
N ALA A 7 -2.40 3.58 -3.99
CA ALA A 7 -2.46 4.98 -3.58
C ALA A 7 -2.28 5.06 -2.06
N VAL A 8 -1.39 5.93 -1.60
CA VAL A 8 -1.16 6.17 -0.17
C VAL A 8 -1.81 7.49 0.21
N ILE A 9 -2.79 7.43 1.11
CA ILE A 9 -3.51 8.59 1.61
C ILE A 9 -2.74 9.13 2.81
N ARG A 10 -2.49 10.44 2.79
CA ARG A 10 -1.72 11.12 3.84
C ARG A 10 -2.52 12.27 4.41
N GLU A 11 -2.35 12.51 5.70
CA GLU A 11 -2.82 13.68 6.42
C GLU A 11 -1.63 14.26 7.18
N GLU A 12 -1.24 15.48 6.85
CA GLU A 12 -0.04 16.12 7.42
C GLU A 12 1.23 15.25 7.33
N GLY A 13 1.37 14.51 6.23
CA GLY A 13 2.50 13.60 5.99
C GLY A 13 2.39 12.24 6.70
N ARG A 14 1.48 12.07 7.65
CA ARG A 14 1.19 10.79 8.34
C ARG A 14 0.32 9.89 7.47
N LEU A 15 0.42 8.58 7.70
CA LEU A 15 -0.40 7.60 7.00
C LEU A 15 -1.85 7.64 7.49
N ALA A 16 -2.78 7.98 6.59
CA ALA A 16 -4.21 7.90 6.87
C ALA A 16 -4.85 6.61 6.32
N GLY A 17 -4.30 6.06 5.24
CA GLY A 17 -4.75 4.78 4.67
C GLY A 17 -4.16 4.49 3.30
N VAL A 18 -4.63 3.41 2.67
CA VAL A 18 -4.29 3.06 1.29
C VAL A 18 -5.52 2.62 0.49
N ILE A 19 -5.43 2.76 -0.83
CA ILE A 19 -6.36 2.15 -1.79
C ILE A 19 -5.52 1.40 -2.82
N THR A 20 -5.86 0.14 -3.07
CA THR A 20 -5.24 -0.68 -4.12
C THR A 20 -6.18 -0.83 -5.31
N ALA A 21 -5.64 -1.22 -6.47
CA ALA A 21 -6.47 -1.61 -7.61
C ALA A 21 -7.51 -2.70 -7.23
N GLY A 22 -7.16 -3.61 -6.31
CA GLY A 22 -8.09 -4.63 -5.81
C GLY A 22 -9.23 -4.06 -4.96
N ASP A 23 -8.97 -3.00 -4.19
CA ASP A 23 -10.03 -2.29 -3.47
C ASP A 23 -11.00 -1.64 -4.46
N LEU A 24 -10.47 -0.96 -5.49
CA LEU A 24 -11.29 -0.37 -6.54
C LEU A 24 -12.14 -1.41 -7.27
N THR A 25 -11.57 -2.55 -7.67
CA THR A 25 -12.35 -3.64 -8.30
C THR A 25 -13.49 -4.10 -7.40
N ARG A 26 -13.21 -4.33 -6.10
CA ARG A 26 -14.25 -4.73 -5.13
C ARG A 26 -15.31 -3.65 -4.89
N LEU A 27 -14.96 -2.38 -4.99
CA LEU A 27 -15.90 -1.27 -4.85
C LEU A 27 -16.82 -1.17 -6.07
N VAL A 28 -16.27 -1.32 -7.28
CA VAL A 28 -17.05 -1.35 -8.53
C VAL A 28 -18.08 -2.49 -8.51
N GLU A 29 -17.69 -3.67 -8.04
CA GLU A 29 -18.58 -4.83 -7.91
C GLU A 29 -19.77 -4.60 -6.96
N ARG A 30 -19.67 -3.64 -6.03
CA ARG A 30 -20.72 -3.32 -5.05
C ARG A 30 -21.74 -2.29 -5.54
N GLY A 31 -21.55 -1.70 -6.72
CA GLY A 31 -22.49 -0.76 -7.35
C GLY A 31 -21.92 0.65 -7.56
N ALA A 32 -22.61 1.45 -8.37
CA ALA A 32 -22.09 2.65 -9.01
C ALA A 32 -21.78 3.86 -8.10
N ASP A 33 -22.25 3.87 -6.85
CA ASP A 33 -22.09 5.03 -5.95
C ASP A 33 -20.69 5.14 -5.31
N TYR A 34 -19.77 4.20 -5.54
CA TYR A 34 -18.43 4.27 -4.96
C TYR A 34 -17.65 5.52 -5.38
N LEU A 35 -17.91 6.07 -6.58
CA LEU A 35 -17.29 7.33 -7.04
C LEU A 35 -17.82 8.57 -6.31
N GLN A 36 -18.99 8.46 -5.66
CA GLN A 36 -19.58 9.53 -4.85
C GLN A 36 -19.13 9.46 -3.39
N GLN A 37 -18.42 8.40 -2.99
CA GLN A 37 -17.91 8.24 -1.63
C GLN A 37 -16.54 8.88 -1.48
N GLY A 38 -16.35 9.65 -0.40
CA GLY A 38 -15.05 10.23 -0.06
C GLY A 38 -14.00 9.14 0.21
N VAL A 39 -12.73 9.45 -0.09
CA VAL A 39 -11.59 8.53 0.05
C VAL A 39 -11.50 7.92 1.47
N ALA A 40 -11.85 8.70 2.49
CA ALA A 40 -11.83 8.26 3.89
C ALA A 40 -12.85 7.15 4.19
N THR A 41 -13.92 7.03 3.39
CA THR A 41 -14.95 6.00 3.54
C THR A 41 -14.51 4.67 2.94
N VAL A 42 -13.71 4.71 1.88
CA VAL A 42 -13.37 3.54 1.07
C VAL A 42 -11.93 3.03 1.25
N MET A 43 -11.05 3.83 1.86
CA MET A 43 -9.66 3.43 2.11
C MET A 43 -9.52 2.36 3.19
N THR A 44 -8.47 1.55 3.07
CA THR A 44 -7.99 0.72 4.18
C THR A 44 -7.22 1.60 5.16
N ARG A 45 -7.80 1.85 6.35
CA ARG A 45 -7.26 2.77 7.37
C ARG A 45 -6.03 2.23 8.11
N ALA A 46 -5.92 0.91 8.26
CA ALA A 46 -4.82 0.25 8.95
C ALA A 46 -4.08 -0.72 8.00
N PRO A 47 -3.41 -0.20 6.95
CA PRO A 47 -2.68 -1.05 6.03
C PRO A 47 -1.45 -1.65 6.70
N ARG A 48 -0.89 -2.69 6.09
CA ARG A 48 0.45 -3.15 6.43
C ARG A 48 1.47 -2.14 5.91
N THR A 49 2.53 -1.94 6.68
CA THR A 49 3.58 -0.97 6.41
C THR A 49 4.94 -1.62 6.54
N ILE A 50 5.96 -0.96 5.98
CA ILE A 50 7.37 -1.31 6.13
C ILE A 50 8.08 -0.15 6.84
N ALA A 51 9.00 -0.45 7.75
CA ALA A 51 9.78 0.57 8.43
C ALA A 51 10.86 1.13 7.48
N LEU A 52 11.16 2.42 7.60
CA LEU A 52 12.29 3.04 6.93
C LEU A 52 13.58 2.39 7.44
N GLY A 53 14.40 1.90 6.51
CA GLY A 53 15.64 1.18 6.83
C GLY A 53 15.46 -0.31 7.08
N GLU A 54 14.24 -0.85 6.97
CA GLU A 54 14.01 -2.30 6.96
C GLU A 54 14.80 -2.96 5.82
N LEU A 55 15.37 -4.14 6.09
CA LEU A 55 16.10 -4.87 5.06
C LEU A 55 15.14 -5.24 3.94
N ALA A 56 15.60 -5.06 2.69
CA ALA A 56 14.77 -5.32 1.52
C ALA A 56 14.28 -6.78 1.47
N ALA A 57 15.11 -7.75 1.89
CA ALA A 57 14.71 -9.16 2.03
C ALA A 57 13.61 -9.37 3.07
N THR A 58 13.68 -8.68 4.22
CA THR A 58 12.61 -8.71 5.22
C THR A 58 11.32 -8.12 4.65
N ALA A 59 11.42 -7.03 3.88
CA ALA A 59 10.27 -6.43 3.22
C ALA A 59 9.64 -7.39 2.20
N VAL A 60 10.44 -8.08 1.37
CA VAL A 60 9.95 -9.13 0.45
C VAL A 60 9.20 -10.22 1.22
N ALA A 61 9.82 -10.80 2.26
CA ALA A 61 9.19 -11.84 3.08
C ALA A 61 7.89 -11.35 3.74
N ALA A 62 7.83 -10.09 4.19
CA ALA A 62 6.63 -9.51 4.75
C ALA A 62 5.51 -9.36 3.71
N LEU A 63 5.81 -8.86 2.52
CA LEU A 63 4.85 -8.70 1.42
C LEU A 63 4.27 -10.05 0.99
N GLU A 64 5.12 -11.07 0.82
CA GLU A 64 4.69 -12.42 0.45
C GLU A 64 3.83 -13.08 1.53
N ARG A 65 4.26 -13.02 2.79
CA ARG A 65 3.52 -13.58 3.93
C ARG A 65 2.12 -13.01 4.05
N HIS A 66 1.98 -11.70 3.83
CA HIS A 66 0.69 -11.01 3.89
C HIS A 66 -0.07 -11.02 2.56
N ARG A 67 0.50 -11.63 1.50
CA ARG A 67 -0.06 -11.70 0.14
C ARG A 67 -0.44 -10.32 -0.42
N ILE A 68 0.41 -9.33 -0.18
CA ILE A 68 0.26 -7.97 -0.70
C ILE A 68 1.44 -7.64 -1.62
N LEU A 69 1.19 -6.84 -2.66
CA LEU A 69 2.21 -6.50 -3.65
C LEU A 69 2.96 -5.20 -3.33
N ALA A 70 2.45 -4.41 -2.41
CA ALA A 70 3.03 -3.13 -2.06
C ALA A 70 2.66 -2.70 -0.64
N ALA A 71 3.49 -1.87 -0.04
CA ALA A 71 3.26 -1.30 1.28
C ALA A 71 3.86 0.12 1.40
N PRO A 72 3.20 1.04 2.12
CA PRO A 72 3.80 2.30 2.51
C PRO A 72 5.04 2.08 3.39
N VAL A 73 6.05 2.92 3.18
CA VAL A 73 7.25 2.98 4.04
C VAL A 73 7.10 4.13 5.01
N LEU A 74 7.21 3.86 6.32
CA LEU A 74 7.09 4.86 7.38
C LEU A 74 8.41 5.01 8.13
N ASP A 75 8.77 6.24 8.52
CA ASP A 75 9.82 6.43 9.52
C ASP A 75 9.30 6.23 10.95
N ALA A 76 10.17 6.41 11.95
CA ALA A 76 9.87 6.19 13.36
C ALA A 76 8.76 7.11 13.90
N ASP A 77 8.58 8.29 13.30
CA ASP A 77 7.52 9.23 13.69
C ASP A 77 6.18 8.91 13.01
N GLY A 78 6.14 7.90 12.13
CA GLY A 78 4.95 7.51 11.37
C GLY A 78 4.71 8.38 10.14
N ILE A 79 5.72 9.14 9.70
CA ILE A 79 5.65 9.93 8.47
C ILE A 79 5.90 9.00 7.28
N VAL A 80 5.07 9.16 6.24
CA VAL A 80 5.22 8.35 5.03
C VAL A 80 6.43 8.85 4.24
N ARG A 81 7.41 7.98 4.03
CA ARG A 81 8.64 8.29 3.28
C ARG A 81 8.65 7.74 1.86
N GLY A 82 7.76 6.80 1.57
CA GLY A 82 7.61 6.27 0.22
C GLY A 82 6.67 5.06 0.18
N VAL A 83 6.85 4.27 -0.85
CA VAL A 83 6.15 3.01 -1.09
C VAL A 83 7.16 2.01 -1.65
N VAL A 84 7.03 0.75 -1.27
CA VAL A 84 7.76 -0.36 -1.89
C VAL A 84 6.77 -1.27 -2.60
N HIS A 85 7.14 -1.71 -3.80
CA HIS A 85 6.45 -2.78 -4.53
C HIS A 85 7.32 -4.03 -4.56
N LEU A 86 6.69 -5.20 -4.43
CA LEU A 86 7.36 -6.49 -4.47
C LEU A 86 8.18 -6.65 -5.75
N HIS A 87 7.62 -6.26 -6.91
CA HIS A 87 8.33 -6.34 -8.18
C HIS A 87 9.60 -5.48 -8.24
N ASP A 88 9.59 -4.30 -7.60
CA ASP A 88 10.77 -3.43 -7.56
C ASP A 88 11.85 -4.00 -6.67
N LEU A 89 11.46 -4.57 -5.51
CA LEU A 89 12.39 -5.26 -4.61
C LEU A 89 13.03 -6.48 -5.30
N LEU A 90 12.24 -7.30 -5.99
CA LEU A 90 12.75 -8.46 -6.72
C LEU A 90 13.69 -8.03 -7.87
N ARG A 91 13.35 -6.97 -8.61
CA ARG A 91 14.23 -6.41 -9.66
C ARG A 91 15.54 -5.85 -9.10
N ALA A 92 15.53 -5.35 -7.88
CA ALA A 92 16.72 -4.86 -7.18
C ALA A 92 17.59 -5.99 -6.59
N GLY A 93 17.20 -7.26 -6.74
CA GLY A 93 17.96 -8.40 -6.21
C GLY A 93 17.80 -8.60 -4.70
N ALA A 94 16.69 -8.13 -4.12
CA ALA A 94 16.40 -8.27 -2.69
C ALA A 94 15.81 -9.63 -2.28
N ALA A 95 15.84 -10.61 -3.18
CA ALA A 95 15.34 -11.98 -2.95
C ALA A 95 16.42 -12.89 -2.37
#